data_AF-A0A6N2NBR7-F1
#
_entry.id   AF-A0A6N2NBR7-F1
#
_cell.length_a   1.000
_cell.length_b   1.000
_cell.length_c   1.000
_cell.angle_alpha   90.00
_cell.angle_beta   90.00
_cell.angle_gamma   90.00
#
_symmetry.space_group_name_H-M   'P 1'
#
loop_
_entity.id
_entity.type
_entity.pdbx_description
1 polymer ?
#
loop_
_entity_poly.entity_id
_entity_poly.type
_entity_poly.pdbx_seq_one_letter_code
_entity_poly.pdbx_strand_id
1 'polypeptide(L)'
;MSRSELEQTVSAQSSVDLVTIAQAMHWFDLHAFYQQVKWILKKPDGVIPEVNDSVDSVLDQFQSIDSEPFWEPQLKLIDDKYRSIDFPFDAVEGADHTGPFKFVAEKLMDLDEYLKYLSSWSAYQTAKTRGVELL
;
A
#
# COMPACT_ATOMS: atom_id res chain seq x y z
N MET A 1 13.35 14.30 -1.72
CA MET A 1 14.22 13.98 -2.87
C MET A 1 14.23 15.18 -3.81
N SER A 2 15.40 15.63 -4.24
CA SER A 2 15.54 16.67 -5.26
C SER A 2 15.22 16.13 -6.66
N ARG A 3 14.98 17.01 -7.64
CA ARG A 3 14.75 16.59 -9.04
C ARG A 3 15.94 15.84 -9.63
N SER A 4 17.16 16.28 -9.31
CA SER A 4 18.39 15.61 -9.78
C SER A 4 18.53 14.21 -9.21
N GLU A 5 18.21 14.02 -7.92
CA GLU A 5 18.22 12.69 -7.31
C GLU A 5 17.15 11.80 -7.92
N LEU A 6 15.93 12.32 -8.13
CA LEU A 6 14.82 11.59 -8.75
C LEU A 6 15.15 11.16 -10.18
N GLU A 7 15.78 12.03 -10.97
CA GLU A 7 16.24 11.73 -12.33
C GLU A 7 17.29 10.63 -12.37
N GLN A 8 18.22 10.64 -11.42
CA GLN A 8 19.31 9.66 -11.33
C GLN A 8 18.87 8.31 -10.77
N THR A 9 17.88 8.30 -9.87
CA THR A 9 17.51 7.09 -9.12
C THR A 9 16.23 6.43 -9.59
N VAL A 10 15.32 7.18 -10.22
CA VAL A 10 14.00 6.67 -10.64
C VAL A 10 13.85 6.78 -12.16
N SER A 11 13.68 7.99 -12.69
CA SER A 11 13.53 8.21 -14.13
C SER A 11 13.56 9.70 -14.49
N ALA A 12 13.81 10.01 -15.76
CA ALA A 12 13.76 11.37 -16.29
C ALA A 12 12.34 11.96 -16.25
N GLN A 13 12.25 13.28 -16.42
CA GLN A 13 10.97 13.97 -16.51
C GLN A 13 10.11 13.42 -17.66
N SER A 14 8.80 13.25 -17.42
CA SER A 14 7.83 12.84 -18.45
C SER A 14 8.25 11.59 -19.22
N SER A 15 8.71 10.56 -18.53
CA SER A 15 9.25 9.34 -19.14
C SER A 15 8.53 8.05 -18.73
N VAL A 16 7.74 8.11 -17.66
CA VAL A 16 7.04 6.94 -17.09
C VAL A 16 5.59 6.93 -17.53
N ASP A 17 5.12 5.78 -18.02
CA ASP A 17 3.72 5.60 -18.46
C ASP A 17 2.77 5.25 -17.28
N LEU A 18 3.28 4.53 -16.27
CA LEU A 18 2.47 3.96 -15.19
C LEU A 18 3.27 3.95 -13.87
N VAL A 19 2.63 4.39 -12.79
CA VAL A 19 3.15 4.25 -11.43
C VAL A 19 2.16 3.42 -10.62
N THR A 20 2.60 2.27 -10.11
CA THR A 20 1.74 1.39 -9.29
C THR A 20 2.18 1.39 -7.84
N ILE A 21 1.21 1.41 -6.92
CA ILE A 21 1.47 1.33 -5.48
C ILE A 21 0.68 0.14 -4.96
N ALA A 22 1.32 -1.02 -4.89
CA ALA A 22 0.61 -2.25 -4.56
C ALA A 22 0.29 -2.36 -3.05
N GLN A 23 1.29 -2.20 -2.19
CA GLN A 23 1.16 -2.34 -0.74
C GLN A 23 2.21 -1.49 0.01
N ALA A 24 2.00 -0.17 0.06
CA ALA A 24 2.89 0.71 0.84
C ALA A 24 2.38 2.14 1.05
N MET A 25 1.21 2.52 0.50
CA MET A 25 0.84 3.94 0.38
C MET A 25 0.78 4.68 1.73
N HIS A 26 0.40 3.97 2.80
CA HIS A 26 0.38 4.49 4.16
C HIS A 26 1.77 4.91 4.70
N TRP A 27 2.88 4.44 4.12
CA TRP A 27 4.22 4.82 4.55
C TRP A 27 4.75 6.10 3.90
N PHE A 28 4.07 6.63 2.88
CA PHE A 28 4.60 7.74 2.10
C PHE A 28 4.21 9.10 2.69
N ASP A 29 5.11 10.07 2.54
CA ASP A 29 4.71 11.48 2.48
C ASP A 29 3.97 11.68 1.15
N LEU A 30 2.64 11.57 1.19
CA LEU A 30 1.79 11.62 -0.01
C LEU A 30 1.98 12.91 -0.80
N HIS A 31 2.14 14.05 -0.11
CA HIS A 31 2.34 15.33 -0.79
C HIS A 31 3.65 15.33 -1.59
N ALA A 32 4.76 14.96 -0.94
CA ALA A 32 6.05 14.88 -1.61
C ALA A 32 6.06 13.82 -2.72
N PHE A 33 5.41 12.68 -2.48
CA PHE A 33 5.27 11.59 -3.44
C PHE A 33 4.51 12.03 -4.70
N TYR A 34 3.36 12.69 -4.57
CA TYR A 34 2.58 13.13 -5.72
C TYR A 34 3.31 14.16 -6.58
N GLN A 35 4.12 15.04 -5.98
CA GLN A 35 4.96 15.97 -6.75
C GLN A 35 5.99 15.23 -7.61
N GLN A 36 6.56 14.14 -7.09
CA GLN A 36 7.50 13.30 -7.82
C GLN A 36 6.80 12.53 -8.94
N VAL A 37 5.64 11.93 -8.64
CA VAL A 37 4.83 11.21 -9.63
C VAL A 37 4.39 12.13 -10.79
N LYS A 38 3.90 13.33 -10.48
CA LYS A 38 3.51 14.34 -11.48
C LYS A 38 4.68 14.80 -12.36
N TRP A 39 5.91 14.67 -11.88
CA TRP A 39 7.11 15.06 -12.63
C TRP A 39 7.60 13.94 -13.57
N ILE A 40 7.58 12.68 -13.12
CA ILE A 40 8.04 11.54 -13.94
C ILE A 40 6.99 11.04 -14.93
N LEU A 41 5.69 11.16 -14.61
CA LEU A 41 4.63 10.65 -15.47
C LEU A 41 4.57 11.41 -16.79
N LYS A 42 4.43 10.66 -17.89
CA LYS A 42 4.13 11.23 -19.20
C LYS A 42 2.81 11.99 -19.12
N LYS A 43 2.77 13.10 -19.84
CA LYS A 43 1.57 13.91 -20.01
C LYS A 43 1.00 13.65 -21.41
N PRO A 44 -0.32 13.49 -21.57
CA PRO A 44 -1.38 13.60 -20.54
C PRO A 44 -1.77 12.29 -19.82
N ASP A 45 -1.30 11.11 -20.24
CA ASP A 45 -2.00 9.83 -19.98
C ASP A 45 -1.38 8.91 -18.89
N GLY A 46 -0.64 9.45 -17.93
CA GLY A 46 -0.07 8.64 -16.83
C GLY A 46 -1.12 8.17 -15.83
N VAL A 47 -1.11 6.87 -15.46
CA VAL A 47 -2.12 6.26 -14.57
C VAL A 47 -1.51 5.77 -13.25
N ILE A 48 -2.33 5.75 -12.19
CA ILE A 48 -2.04 5.10 -10.91
C ILE A 48 -3.21 4.17 -10.54
N PRO A 49 -3.03 2.84 -10.51
CA PRO A 49 -4.06 1.91 -10.08
C PRO A 49 -4.07 1.74 -8.55
N GLU A 50 -5.27 1.68 -7.97
CA GLU A 50 -5.53 1.36 -6.57
C GLU A 50 -6.04 -0.08 -6.46
N VAL A 51 -5.61 -0.82 -5.43
CA VAL A 51 -6.05 -2.20 -5.16
C VAL A 51 -6.69 -2.25 -3.78
N ASN A 52 -7.92 -2.78 -3.68
CA ASN A 52 -8.60 -3.02 -2.39
C ASN A 52 -8.92 -4.51 -2.19
N ASP A 53 -8.92 -4.98 -0.92
CA ASP A 53 -10.01 -5.76 -0.28
C ASP A 53 -9.68 -6.51 1.03
N SER A 54 -10.74 -7.05 1.65
CA SER A 54 -10.94 -7.53 3.03
C SER A 54 -10.81 -9.05 3.25
N VAL A 55 -10.39 -9.50 4.45
CA VAL A 55 -10.49 -10.90 4.95
C VAL A 55 -10.59 -11.03 6.50
N ASP A 56 -11.59 -11.82 6.95
CA ASP A 56 -11.83 -12.72 8.12
C ASP A 56 -11.67 -12.39 9.64
N SER A 57 -12.59 -13.00 10.41
CA SER A 57 -12.89 -12.78 11.84
C SER A 57 -11.94 -13.39 12.89
N VAL A 58 -11.14 -14.40 12.54
CA VAL A 58 -10.08 -14.93 13.44
C VAL A 58 -8.86 -14.02 13.40
N LEU A 59 -8.60 -13.45 12.21
CA LEU A 59 -7.58 -12.43 12.03
C LEU A 59 -7.96 -11.14 12.77
N ASP A 60 -9.26 -10.78 12.76
CA ASP A 60 -9.77 -9.64 13.52
C ASP A 60 -9.37 -9.70 15.00
N GLN A 61 -9.39 -10.87 15.66
CA GLN A 61 -9.03 -10.96 17.07
C GLN A 61 -7.52 -10.74 17.30
N PHE A 62 -6.66 -11.35 16.47
CA PHE A 62 -5.21 -11.16 16.51
C PHE A 62 -4.79 -9.72 16.14
N GLN A 63 -5.50 -9.10 15.19
CA GLN A 63 -5.29 -7.72 14.75
C GLN A 63 -5.78 -6.69 15.77
N SER A 64 -7.00 -6.84 16.26
CA SER A 64 -7.69 -5.80 17.05
C SER A 64 -7.33 -5.79 18.53
N ILE A 65 -6.87 -6.91 19.11
CA ILE A 65 -6.60 -6.99 20.56
C ILE A 65 -5.11 -7.12 20.85
N ASP A 66 -4.44 -8.12 20.29
CA ASP A 66 -3.06 -8.45 20.69
C ASP A 66 -2.02 -7.62 19.94
N SER A 67 -2.29 -7.30 18.67
CA SER A 67 -1.35 -6.55 17.85
C SER A 67 -1.52 -5.03 17.96
N GLU A 68 -2.73 -4.51 18.20
CA GLU A 68 -3.10 -3.06 18.15
C GLU A 68 -2.09 -2.11 18.83
N PRO A 69 -1.53 -2.40 20.02
CA PRO A 69 -0.53 -1.54 20.67
C PRO A 69 0.79 -1.37 19.90
N PHE A 70 1.03 -2.22 18.90
CA PHE A 70 2.21 -2.26 18.06
C PHE A 70 1.96 -1.73 16.64
N TRP A 71 0.73 -1.32 16.32
CA TRP A 71 0.40 -0.73 15.01
C TRP A 71 0.86 0.72 14.94
N GLU A 72 1.49 1.06 13.82
CA GLU A 72 1.79 2.44 13.47
C GLU A 72 0.48 3.14 13.06
N PRO A 73 0.23 4.38 13.51
CA PRO A 73 -1.01 5.11 13.24
C PRO A 73 -1.40 5.17 11.75
N GLN A 74 -0.40 5.17 10.87
CA GLN A 74 -0.52 5.20 9.42
C GLN A 74 -1.25 3.97 8.87
N LEU A 75 -1.18 2.82 9.55
CA LEU A 75 -1.87 1.60 9.14
C LEU A 75 -3.40 1.73 9.19
N LYS A 76 -3.95 2.69 9.94
CA LYS A 76 -5.40 3.01 9.92
C LYS A 76 -5.90 3.44 8.55
N LEU A 77 -5.01 3.93 7.68
CA LEU A 77 -5.37 4.23 6.29
C LEU A 77 -5.69 2.96 5.50
N ILE A 78 -5.13 1.82 5.87
CA ILE A 78 -5.46 0.51 5.27
C ILE A 78 -6.89 0.11 5.65
N ASP A 79 -7.31 0.35 6.90
CA ASP A 79 -8.66 0.03 7.38
C ASP A 79 -9.73 0.82 6.63
N ASP A 80 -9.47 2.10 6.37
CA ASP A 80 -10.31 2.96 5.53
C ASP A 80 -10.18 2.67 4.03
N LYS A 81 -9.34 1.68 3.65
CA LYS A 81 -9.01 1.34 2.27
C LYS A 81 -8.61 2.58 1.47
N TYR A 82 -7.83 3.46 2.09
CA TYR A 82 -7.35 4.74 1.55
C TYR A 82 -8.43 5.72 1.08
N ARG A 83 -9.73 5.50 1.36
CA ARG A 83 -10.82 6.32 0.83
C ARG A 83 -10.74 7.79 1.24
N SER A 84 -10.10 8.07 2.38
CA SER A 84 -9.93 9.42 2.92
C SER A 84 -8.62 10.11 2.54
N ILE A 85 -7.73 9.47 1.77
CA ILE A 85 -6.49 10.14 1.36
C ILE A 85 -6.76 11.28 0.38
N ASP A 86 -5.96 12.34 0.46
CA ASP A 86 -5.89 13.32 -0.62
C ASP A 86 -5.29 12.63 -1.85
N PHE A 87 -6.02 12.57 -2.95
CA PHE A 87 -5.59 11.94 -4.20
C PHE A 87 -5.74 12.94 -5.35
N PRO A 88 -4.67 13.67 -5.71
CA PRO A 88 -4.75 14.85 -6.58
C PRO A 88 -4.58 14.51 -8.06
N PHE A 89 -5.09 13.34 -8.47
CA PHE A 89 -5.14 12.87 -9.85
C PHE A 89 -6.58 12.60 -10.23
N ASP A 90 -6.92 12.90 -11.48
CA ASP A 90 -8.26 12.63 -11.97
C ASP A 90 -8.48 11.11 -12.05
N ALA A 91 -9.62 10.66 -11.53
CA ALA A 91 -10.03 9.29 -11.70
C ALA A 91 -10.20 9.00 -13.20
N VAL A 92 -9.61 7.90 -13.66
CA VAL A 92 -9.82 7.42 -15.02
C VAL A 92 -11.05 6.51 -14.99
N GLU A 93 -12.11 6.91 -15.68
CA GLU A 93 -13.20 5.98 -15.99
C GLU A 93 -12.62 4.85 -16.82
N GLY A 94 -12.82 3.60 -16.38
CA GLY A 94 -12.34 2.44 -17.12
C GLY A 94 -12.85 2.49 -18.57
N ALA A 95 -11.97 2.24 -19.55
CA ALA A 95 -12.39 2.00 -20.92
C ALA A 95 -12.92 0.57 -21.04
N ASP A 96 -14.13 0.36 -21.54
CA ASP A 96 -14.71 -0.98 -21.72
C ASP A 96 -14.63 -1.86 -20.44
N HIS A 97 -14.16 -3.10 -20.58
CA HIS A 97 -13.91 -4.07 -19.51
C HIS A 97 -12.59 -3.80 -18.76
N THR A 98 -12.21 -2.55 -18.49
CA THR A 98 -10.97 -2.22 -17.75
C THR A 98 -11.19 -1.66 -16.34
N GLY A 99 -12.43 -1.41 -15.91
CA GLY A 99 -12.69 -1.23 -14.48
C GLY A 99 -14.00 -0.52 -14.11
N PRO A 100 -14.27 -0.39 -12.79
CA PRO A 100 -13.52 -0.98 -11.69
C PRO A 100 -13.91 -2.46 -11.45
N PHE A 101 -12.91 -3.34 -11.31
CA PHE A 101 -13.11 -4.75 -10.92
C PHE A 101 -12.54 -5.01 -9.54
N LYS A 102 -13.18 -5.96 -8.85
CA LYS A 102 -12.67 -6.52 -7.61
C LYS A 102 -11.50 -7.46 -7.92
N PHE A 103 -10.30 -7.13 -7.44
CA PHE A 103 -9.16 -8.06 -7.51
C PHE A 103 -9.16 -8.94 -6.26
N VAL A 104 -8.98 -10.25 -6.45
CA VAL A 104 -8.84 -11.20 -5.34
C VAL A 104 -7.47 -11.84 -5.42
N ALA A 105 -6.71 -11.76 -4.34
CA ALA A 105 -5.47 -12.49 -4.18
C ALA A 105 -5.75 -13.73 -3.32
N GLU A 106 -5.59 -14.92 -3.91
CA GLU A 106 -5.81 -16.19 -3.23
C GLU A 106 -4.50 -16.98 -3.18
N LYS A 107 -4.19 -17.55 -2.01
CA LYS A 107 -3.06 -18.46 -1.83
C LYS A 107 -3.44 -19.56 -0.85
N LEU A 108 -3.30 -20.80 -1.26
CA LEU A 108 -3.39 -21.95 -0.35
C LEU A 108 -2.12 -21.97 0.52
N MET A 109 -2.30 -22.02 1.83
CA MET A 109 -1.21 -22.08 2.81
C MET A 109 -1.50 -23.16 3.85
N ASP A 110 -0.47 -23.90 4.25
CA ASP A 110 -0.56 -24.68 5.48
C ASP A 110 -0.38 -23.79 6.73
N LEU A 111 -0.53 -24.38 7.93
CA LEU A 111 -0.47 -23.62 9.18
C LEU A 111 0.90 -22.95 9.39
N ASP A 112 1.99 -23.65 9.06
CA ASP A 112 3.35 -23.12 9.26
C ASP A 112 3.63 -21.97 8.29
N GLU A 113 3.17 -22.07 7.04
CA GLU A 113 3.23 -20.98 6.07
C GLU A 113 2.42 -19.77 6.50
N TYR A 114 1.23 -20.00 7.08
CA TYR A 114 0.38 -18.93 7.57
C TYR A 114 0.99 -18.20 8.77
N LEU A 115 1.54 -18.92 9.74
CA LEU A 115 2.26 -18.32 10.88
C LEU A 115 3.50 -17.55 10.44
N LYS A 116 4.26 -18.07 9.47
CA LYS A 116 5.39 -17.34 8.87
C LYS A 116 4.93 -16.05 8.20
N TYR A 117 3.82 -16.07 7.48
CA TYR A 117 3.24 -14.87 6.88
C TYR A 117 2.82 -13.84 7.93
N LEU A 118 2.13 -14.25 9.01
CA LEU A 118 1.80 -13.35 10.12
C LEU A 118 3.06 -12.78 10.78
N SER A 119 4.10 -13.60 10.96
CA SER A 119 5.36 -13.16 11.53
C SER A 119 6.10 -12.12 10.67
N SER A 120 5.81 -12.03 9.37
CA SER A 120 6.44 -11.01 8.51
C SER A 120 5.80 -9.62 8.63
N TRP A 121 4.72 -9.48 9.40
CA TRP A 121 4.03 -8.20 9.56
C TRP A 121 4.84 -7.21 10.40
N SER A 122 4.77 -5.93 10.03
CA SER A 122 5.47 -4.85 10.75
C SER A 122 5.07 -4.79 12.22
N ALA A 123 3.79 -4.96 12.55
CA ALA A 123 3.30 -4.99 13.94
C ALA A 123 3.95 -6.13 14.75
N TYR A 124 4.06 -7.33 14.18
CA TYR A 124 4.74 -8.47 14.81
C TYR A 124 6.23 -8.17 15.05
N GLN A 125 6.92 -7.61 14.05
CA GLN A 125 8.33 -7.23 14.19
C GLN A 125 8.54 -6.14 15.26
N THR A 126 7.63 -5.18 15.37
CA THR A 126 7.63 -4.15 16.42
C THR A 126 7.42 -4.77 17.80
N ALA A 127 6.45 -5.67 17.97
CA ALA A 127 6.21 -6.38 19.23
C ALA A 127 7.44 -7.18 19.67
N LYS A 128 8.02 -7.95 18.75
CA LYS A 128 9.23 -8.74 19.00
C LYS A 128 10.42 -7.88 19.41
N THR A 129 10.62 -6.74 18.74
CA THR A 129 11.68 -5.77 19.10
C THR A 129 11.48 -5.19 20.50
N ARG A 130 10.22 -5.07 20.95
CA ARG A 130 9.86 -4.64 22.31
C ARG A 130 9.85 -5.81 23.33
N GLY A 131 10.27 -7.01 22.92
CA GLY A 131 10.36 -8.19 23.79
C GLY A 131 9.04 -8.94 24.00
N VAL A 132 8.04 -8.72 23.14
CA VAL A 132 6.73 -9.39 23.20
C VAL A 132 6.64 -10.40 22.06
N GLU A 133 6.35 -11.65 22.39
CA GLU A 133 6.06 -12.72 21.42
C GLU A 133 4.55 -12.84 21.24
N LEU A 134 4.07 -12.65 20.00
CA LEU A 134 2.65 -12.63 19.67
C LEU A 134 2.14 -13.99 19.12
N LEU A 135 3.05 -14.89 18.72
CA LEU A 135 2.73 -16.20 18.13
C LEU A 135 3.38 -17.34 18.93
#